data_AF-A0A9D4M3M0-F1
#
_entry.id   AF-A0A9D4M3M0-F1
#
_cell.length_a   1.000
_cell.length_b   1.000
_cell.length_c   1.000
_cell.angle_alpha   90.00
_cell.angle_beta   90.00
_cell.angle_gamma   90.00
#
_symmetry.space_group_name_H-M   'P 1'
#
loop_
_entity.id
_entity.type
_entity.pdbx_description
1 polymer ?
#
loop_
_entity_poly.entity_id
_entity_poly.type
_entity_poly.pdbx_seq_one_letter_code
_entity_poly.pdbx_strand_id
1 'polypeptide(L)'
;MAKILKTGHIKQSTDTQNDAVFGPGTYLTKIGPYASKEEVAKNNYDGRQAFWESKLGKTDVVLEIETTAKKYHGDRDVYKHDGDIPRNDIKKVYIRDEKAKNGVLIFKP
;
A
#
# COMPACT_ATOMS: atom_id res chain seq x y z
N MET A 1 -3.89 -10.39 5.60
CA MET A 1 -2.75 -11.34 5.66
C MET A 1 -3.07 -12.72 5.08
N ALA A 2 -4.17 -13.37 5.46
CA ALA A 2 -4.47 -14.77 5.10
C ALA A 2 -4.42 -15.09 3.59
N LYS A 3 -4.83 -14.16 2.71
CA LYS A 3 -4.79 -14.39 1.25
C LYS A 3 -3.38 -14.35 0.66
N ILE A 4 -2.53 -13.39 1.04
CA ILE A 4 -1.13 -13.32 0.56
C ILE A 4 -0.33 -14.55 1.04
N LEU A 5 -0.59 -15.00 2.28
CA LEU A 5 0.03 -16.21 2.81
C LEU A 5 -0.41 -17.47 2.03
N LYS A 6 -1.65 -17.50 1.52
CA LYS A 6 -2.18 -18.62 0.74
C LYS A 6 -1.73 -18.60 -0.73
N THR A 7 -1.67 -17.43 -1.36
CA THR A 7 -1.30 -17.30 -2.79
C THR A 7 0.20 -17.16 -3.01
N GLY A 8 0.97 -16.86 -1.97
CA GLY A 8 2.40 -16.56 -2.07
C GLY A 8 2.71 -15.25 -2.79
N HIS A 9 1.71 -14.44 -3.11
CA HIS A 9 1.85 -13.23 -3.92
C HIS A 9 0.86 -12.14 -3.49
N ILE A 10 1.29 -10.88 -3.60
CA ILE A 10 0.39 -9.74 -3.70
C ILE A 10 -0.14 -9.72 -5.13
N LYS A 11 -1.45 -9.92 -5.28
CA LYS A 11 -2.09 -9.94 -6.60
C LYS A 11 -2.21 -8.53 -7.16
N GLN A 12 -1.89 -8.37 -8.44
CA GLN A 12 -2.12 -7.12 -9.13
C GLN A 12 -3.61 -6.75 -9.15
N SER A 13 -3.88 -5.46 -9.15
CA SER A 13 -5.21 -4.97 -9.47
C SER A 13 -5.46 -5.08 -10.98
N THR A 14 -6.65 -5.56 -11.34
CA THR A 14 -7.09 -5.72 -12.74
C THR A 14 -8.35 -4.90 -13.06
N ASP A 15 -9.03 -4.35 -12.05
CA ASP A 15 -10.19 -3.49 -12.24
C ASP A 15 -9.73 -2.06 -12.59
N THR A 16 -9.67 -1.77 -13.89
CA THR A 16 -9.26 -0.46 -14.40
C THR A 16 -10.31 0.63 -14.24
N GLN A 17 -11.54 0.30 -13.82
CA GLN A 17 -12.59 1.29 -13.61
C GLN A 17 -12.56 1.88 -12.20
N ASN A 18 -12.21 1.06 -11.20
CA ASN A 18 -12.27 1.49 -9.79
C ASN A 18 -10.91 1.53 -9.09
N ASP A 19 -10.05 0.54 -9.31
CA ASP A 19 -8.87 0.29 -8.47
C ASP A 19 -7.53 0.51 -9.19
N ALA A 20 -7.53 0.40 -10.52
CA ALA A 20 -6.34 0.43 -11.36
C ALA A 20 -6.49 1.48 -12.46
N VAL A 21 -6.76 2.73 -12.06
CA VAL A 21 -6.93 3.90 -12.96
C VAL A 21 -5.76 4.05 -13.94
N PHE A 22 -4.57 3.56 -13.60
CA PHE A 22 -3.36 3.60 -14.44
C PHE A 22 -3.06 2.26 -15.14
N GLY A 23 -4.11 1.48 -15.39
CA GLY A 23 -4.06 0.15 -15.98
C GLY A 23 -3.68 -0.93 -14.95
N PRO A 24 -3.76 -2.22 -15.34
CA PRO A 24 -3.49 -3.33 -14.43
C PRO A 24 -2.08 -3.25 -13.82
N GLY A 25 -1.93 -3.62 -12.55
CA GLY A 25 -0.64 -3.64 -11.85
C GLY A 25 -0.76 -3.60 -10.33
N THR A 26 0.39 -3.70 -9.67
CA THR A 26 0.50 -3.54 -8.21
C THR A 26 1.04 -2.15 -7.89
N TYR A 27 0.31 -1.41 -7.05
CA TYR A 27 0.60 -0.02 -6.73
C TYR A 27 1.27 0.10 -5.35
N LEU A 28 2.31 0.92 -5.29
CA LEU A 28 3.17 1.12 -4.12
C LEU A 28 3.37 2.61 -3.85
N THR A 29 3.92 2.91 -2.69
CA THR A 29 4.29 4.26 -2.25
C THR A 29 5.60 4.17 -1.45
N LYS A 30 6.37 5.26 -1.43
CA LYS A 30 7.49 5.48 -0.52
C LYS A 30 7.04 6.03 0.83
N ILE A 31 5.76 6.35 1.00
CA ILE A 31 5.19 6.69 2.30
C ILE A 31 5.41 5.52 3.26
N GLY A 32 6.19 5.79 4.30
CA GLY A 32 6.62 4.79 5.26
C GLY A 32 5.50 4.38 6.24
N PRO A 33 5.73 3.31 7.01
CA PRO A 33 4.75 2.76 7.95
C PRO A 33 4.40 3.71 9.11
N TYR A 34 5.26 4.70 9.40
CA TYR A 34 5.07 5.68 10.47
C TYR A 34 4.24 6.90 10.05
N ALA A 35 3.97 7.08 8.76
CA ALA A 35 3.06 8.12 8.30
C ALA A 35 1.67 7.91 8.93
N SER A 36 0.93 8.98 9.17
CA SER A 36 -0.44 8.91 9.66
C SER A 36 -1.36 8.21 8.65
N LYS A 37 -2.48 7.66 9.13
CA LYS A 37 -3.51 7.09 8.23
C LYS A 37 -4.10 8.18 7.30
N GLU A 38 -4.07 9.43 7.72
CA GLU A 38 -4.47 10.59 6.92
C GLU A 38 -3.52 10.87 5.77
N GLU A 39 -2.21 10.90 6.01
CA GLU A 39 -1.20 11.08 4.95
C GLU A 39 -1.30 9.99 3.88
N VAL A 40 -1.48 8.73 4.31
CA VAL A 40 -1.69 7.59 3.39
C VAL A 40 -2.96 7.78 2.57
N ALA A 41 -4.08 8.17 3.20
CA ALA A 41 -5.34 8.39 2.51
C ALA A 41 -5.26 9.54 1.51
N LYS A 42 -4.68 10.68 1.89
CA LYS A 42 -4.49 11.84 1.02
C LYS A 42 -3.66 11.50 -0.22
N ASN A 43 -2.57 10.76 -0.04
CA ASN A 43 -1.73 10.30 -1.14
C ASN A 43 -2.50 9.35 -2.08
N ASN A 44 -3.24 8.38 -1.56
CA ASN A 44 -3.92 7.40 -2.41
C ASN A 44 -5.09 8.00 -3.22
N TYR A 45 -5.72 9.06 -2.70
CA TYR A 45 -6.98 9.61 -3.25
C TYR A 45 -6.87 11.06 -3.73
N ASP A 46 -5.69 11.47 -4.19
CA ASP A 46 -5.42 12.79 -4.82
C ASP A 46 -5.89 13.99 -3.98
N GLY A 47 -5.91 13.86 -2.65
CA GLY A 47 -6.37 14.95 -1.78
C GLY A 47 -7.84 15.37 -1.95
N ARG A 48 -8.66 14.63 -2.72
CA ARG A 48 -10.10 14.91 -2.87
C ARG A 48 -10.80 14.73 -1.52
N GLN A 49 -11.09 15.85 -0.85
CA GLN A 49 -11.39 15.89 0.59
C GLN A 49 -12.41 14.85 1.04
N ALA A 50 -13.63 14.93 0.52
CA ALA A 50 -14.70 14.00 0.88
C ALA A 50 -14.37 12.52 0.59
N PHE A 51 -13.52 12.26 -0.41
CA PHE A 51 -13.16 10.89 -0.80
C PHE A 51 -12.09 10.31 0.11
N TRP A 52 -11.00 11.02 0.41
CA TRP A 52 -9.97 10.48 1.31
C TRP A 52 -10.44 10.41 2.76
N GLU A 53 -11.30 11.33 3.21
CA GLU A 53 -11.93 11.28 4.53
C GLU A 53 -12.75 9.98 4.70
N SER A 54 -13.48 9.56 3.65
CA SER A 54 -14.24 8.29 3.66
C SER A 54 -13.35 7.02 3.72
N LYS A 55 -12.04 7.19 3.57
CA LYS A 55 -11.03 6.12 3.53
C LYS A 55 -10.06 6.20 4.71
N LEU A 56 -10.22 7.18 5.59
CA LEU A 56 -9.52 7.25 6.86
C LEU A 56 -9.70 5.96 7.67
N GLY A 57 -8.67 5.59 8.42
CA GLY A 57 -8.73 4.42 9.29
C GLY A 57 -8.47 3.07 8.60
N LYS A 58 -8.59 2.97 7.27
CA LYS A 58 -8.61 1.68 6.54
C LYS A 58 -7.25 1.01 6.31
N THR A 59 -6.16 1.66 6.67
CA THR A 59 -4.81 1.07 6.57
C THR A 59 -4.46 0.38 7.88
N ASP A 60 -4.51 -0.95 7.90
CA ASP A 60 -4.16 -1.74 9.10
C ASP A 60 -2.79 -2.41 8.99
N VAL A 61 -2.31 -2.63 7.76
CA VAL A 61 -1.06 -3.32 7.46
C VAL A 61 -0.29 -2.56 6.40
N VAL A 62 1.03 -2.43 6.59
CA VAL A 62 1.97 -1.91 5.60
C VAL A 62 3.01 -2.99 5.31
N LEU A 63 3.30 -3.23 4.03
CA LEU A 63 4.29 -4.19 3.56
C LEU A 63 5.46 -3.41 2.97
N GLU A 64 6.66 -3.59 3.50
CA GLU A 64 7.89 -3.06 2.93
C GLU A 64 8.40 -4.03 1.88
N ILE A 65 8.50 -3.55 0.64
CA ILE A 65 8.79 -4.37 -0.55
C ILE A 65 10.01 -3.79 -1.24
N GLU A 66 10.92 -4.66 -1.66
CA GLU A 66 12.03 -4.32 -2.55
C GLU A 66 11.64 -4.72 -3.98
N THR A 67 11.53 -3.76 -4.90
CA THR A 67 11.06 -4.00 -6.26
C THR A 67 11.53 -2.90 -7.23
N THR A 68 11.42 -3.16 -8.54
CA THR A 68 11.78 -2.24 -9.64
C THR A 68 10.62 -1.35 -10.11
N ALA A 69 9.65 -1.09 -9.22
CA ALA A 69 8.47 -0.29 -9.53
C ALA A 69 8.84 1.12 -10.03
N LYS A 70 8.12 1.59 -11.05
CA LYS A 70 8.38 2.88 -11.69
C LYS A 70 7.44 3.95 -11.14
N LYS A 71 7.96 5.17 -10.92
CA LYS A 71 7.14 6.28 -10.45
C LYS A 71 6.10 6.65 -11.51
N TYR A 72 4.85 6.81 -11.08
CA TYR A 72 3.81 7.36 -11.92
C TYR A 72 4.00 8.88 -12.12
N HIS A 73 3.46 9.43 -13.22
CA HIS A 73 3.54 10.87 -13.52
C HIS A 73 2.49 11.66 -12.72
N GLY A 74 2.93 12.64 -11.94
CA GLY A 74 2.06 13.51 -11.15
C GLY A 74 2.66 13.82 -9.78
N ASP A 75 1.88 14.55 -8.98
CA ASP A 75 2.32 15.04 -7.67
C ASP A 75 2.26 13.97 -6.58
N ARG A 76 1.49 12.90 -6.81
CA ARG A 76 1.39 11.77 -5.89
C ARG A 76 2.67 10.95 -5.79
N ASP A 77 2.89 10.41 -4.61
CA ASP A 77 3.91 9.40 -4.36
C ASP A 77 3.34 8.00 -4.63
N VAL A 78 3.14 7.71 -5.92
CA VAL A 78 2.62 6.43 -6.42
C VAL A 78 3.62 5.80 -7.39
N TYR A 79 3.90 4.53 -7.16
CA TYR A 79 4.78 3.69 -7.98
C TYR A 79 3.98 2.49 -8.48
N LYS A 80 4.27 2.05 -9.70
CA LYS A 80 3.62 0.89 -10.31
C LYS A 80 4.65 -0.20 -10.60
N HIS A 81 4.34 -1.41 -10.13
CA HIS A 81 4.96 -2.64 -10.57
C HIS A 81 4.00 -3.36 -11.52
N ASP A 82 4.50 -3.86 -12.64
CA ASP A 82 3.68 -4.61 -13.59
C ASP A 82 3.53 -6.05 -13.10
N GLY A 83 2.29 -6.49 -12.89
CA GLY A 83 2.00 -7.85 -12.42
C GLY A 83 1.99 -8.02 -10.90
N ASP A 84 1.97 -9.29 -10.49
CA ASP A 84 1.95 -9.73 -9.10
C ASP A 84 3.32 -9.53 -8.45
N ILE A 85 3.37 -9.27 -7.14
CA ILE A 85 4.61 -9.24 -6.37
C ILE A 85 4.76 -10.52 -5.56
N PRO A 86 5.84 -11.30 -5.74
CA PRO A 86 6.15 -12.46 -4.91
C PRO A 86 6.26 -12.13 -3.43
N ARG A 87 5.84 -13.06 -2.57
CA ARG A 87 6.00 -12.92 -1.11
C ARG A 87 7.46 -12.72 -0.68
N ASN A 88 8.41 -13.31 -1.41
CA ASN A 88 9.83 -13.23 -1.10
C ASN A 88 10.41 -11.80 -1.23
N ASP A 89 9.69 -10.91 -1.92
CA ASP A 89 10.10 -9.51 -2.08
C ASP A 89 9.64 -8.66 -0.88
N ILE A 90 8.78 -9.20 0.00
CA ILE A 90 8.37 -8.55 1.24
C ILE A 90 9.48 -8.70 2.28
N LYS A 91 10.04 -7.58 2.72
CA LYS A 91 11.14 -7.54 3.71
C LYS A 91 10.64 -7.43 5.13
N LYS A 92 9.58 -6.65 5.34
CA LYS A 92 8.99 -6.41 6.65
C LYS A 92 7.49 -6.21 6.53
N VAL A 93 6.79 -6.58 7.59
CA VAL A 93 5.37 -6.33 7.75
C VAL A 93 5.15 -5.48 8.98
N TYR A 94 4.42 -4.39 8.80
CA TYR A 94 4.07 -3.46 9.85
C TYR A 94 2.58 -3.57 10.10
N ILE A 95 2.18 -3.87 11.34
CA ILE A 95 0.78 -3.90 11.76
C ILE A 95 0.53 -2.65 12.58
N ARG A 96 -0.47 -1.85 12.20
CA ARG A 96 -0.85 -0.67 12.98
C ARG A 96 -1.60 -1.13 14.22
N ASP A 97 -1.07 -0.79 15.38
CA ASP A 97 -1.64 -1.08 16.69
C ASP A 97 -1.47 0.16 17.56
N GLU A 98 -2.58 0.80 17.92
CA GLU A 98 -2.62 2.02 18.73
C GLU A 98 -1.99 1.83 20.12
N LYS A 99 -1.86 0.58 20.58
CA LYS A 99 -1.22 0.25 21.86
C LYS A 99 0.29 0.10 21.76
N ALA A 100 0.86 0.01 20.55
CA ALA A 100 2.29 -0.10 20.36
C ALA A 100 2.99 1.23 20.61
N LYS A 101 4.26 1.18 21.05
CA LYS A 101 5.06 2.37 21.45
C LYS A 101 5.11 3.48 20.38
N ASN A 102 4.97 3.12 19.10
CA ASN A 102 4.93 4.05 17.95
C ASN A 102 3.68 3.87 17.08
N GLY A 103 2.60 3.29 17.62
CA GLY A 103 1.39 2.96 16.86
C GLY A 103 1.55 1.80 15.85
N VAL A 104 2.72 1.13 15.84
CA VAL A 104 3.06 0.09 14.86
C VAL A 104 3.88 -1.04 15.52
N LEU A 105 3.52 -2.29 15.20
CA LEU A 105 4.28 -3.51 15.47
C LEU A 105 5.00 -3.97 14.20
N ILE A 106 6.25 -4.42 14.33
CA ILE A 106 7.09 -4.84 13.20
C ILE A 106 7.30 -6.36 13.25
N PHE A 107 7.05 -7.01 12.12
CA PHE A 107 7.26 -8.43 11.91
C PHE A 107 8.22 -8.64 10.74
N LYS A 108 9.15 -9.59 10.90
CA LYS A 108 9.91 -10.13 9.77
C LYS A 108 9.15 -11.37 9.26
N PRO A 109 8.82 -11.41 7.96
CA PRO A 109 7.96 -12.44 7.38
C PRO A 109 8.59 -13.82 7.28
#